data_AF-A0A1E7IWA1-F1
#
_entry.id   AF-A0A1E7IWA1-F1
#
_cell.length_a   1.000
_cell.length_b   1.000
_cell.length_c   1.000
_cell.angle_alpha   90.00
_cell.angle_beta   90.00
_cell.angle_gamma   90.00
#
_symmetry.space_group_name_H-M   'P 1'
#
loop_
_entity.id
_entity.type
_entity.pdbx_description
1 polymer ?
#
loop_
_entity_poly.entity_id
_entity_poly.type
_entity_poly.pdbx_seq_one_letter_code
_entity_poly.pdbx_strand_id
1 'polypeptide(L)' 'MPTPQQTTRPLDLKNSFLDMTELIRSIQRAEGNPDCFRRAHGYCDQLGCAWRPYCLGQPQPVLNAGSTREEE' A
#
# COMPACT_ATOMS: atom_id res chain seq x y z
N MET A 1 -43.37 -27.25 19.04
CA MET A 1 -42.95 -26.34 17.96
C MET A 1 -41.55 -25.85 18.29
N PRO A 2 -40.47 -26.35 17.67
CA PRO A 2 -39.14 -25.83 17.94
C PRO A 2 -38.92 -24.52 17.17
N THR A 3 -38.32 -23.55 17.84
CA THR A 3 -38.01 -22.19 17.38
C THR A 3 -36.89 -22.17 16.33
N PRO A 4 -36.94 -21.27 15.33
CA PRO A 4 -35.86 -21.11 14.36
C PRO A 4 -34.68 -20.40 15.04
N GLN A 5 -33.64 -21.17 15.36
CA GLN A 5 -32.37 -20.61 15.83
C GLN A 5 -31.64 -19.99 14.63
N GLN A 6 -31.70 -18.66 14.52
CA GLN A 6 -30.92 -17.89 13.56
C GLN A 6 -29.44 -17.98 13.96
N THR A 7 -28.74 -18.95 13.38
CA THR A 7 -27.28 -19.07 13.49
C THR A 7 -26.68 -18.05 12.52
N THR A 8 -26.39 -16.85 13.03
CA THR A 8 -25.52 -15.92 12.33
C THR A 8 -24.13 -16.53 12.28
N ARG A 9 -23.75 -17.04 11.10
CA ARG A 9 -22.38 -17.47 10.84
C ARG A 9 -21.49 -16.23 11.01
N PRO A 10 -20.44 -16.28 11.84
CA PRO A 10 -19.48 -15.20 11.89
C PRO A 10 -18.89 -15.06 10.48
N LEU A 11 -19.14 -13.91 9.85
CA LEU A 11 -18.47 -13.54 8.61
C LEU A 11 -17.00 -13.40 8.98
N ASP A 12 -16.21 -14.38 8.57
CA ASP A 12 -14.75 -14.36 8.62
C ASP A 12 -14.29 -13.26 7.66
N LEU A 13 -14.32 -12.01 8.15
CA LEU A 13 -13.78 -10.83 7.50
C LEU A 13 -12.26 -10.95 7.55
N LYS A 14 -11.74 -11.90 6.76
CA LYS A 14 -10.33 -11.94 6.43
C LYS A 14 -10.01 -10.57 5.89
N ASN A 15 -9.12 -9.87 6.59
CA ASN A 15 -8.55 -8.62 6.11
C ASN A 15 -7.78 -8.94 4.81
N SER A 16 -8.50 -8.96 3.69
CA SER A 16 -7.93 -9.09 2.36
C SER A 16 -7.32 -7.76 1.98
N PHE A 17 -6.30 -7.36 2.73
CA PHE A 17 -5.49 -6.22 2.37
C PHE A 17 -4.82 -6.55 1.04
N LEU A 18 -5.13 -5.73 0.04
CA LEU A 18 -4.42 -5.79 -1.22
C LEU A 18 -2.97 -5.41 -0.96
N ASP A 19 -2.04 -6.23 -1.46
CA ASP A 19 -0.64 -5.83 -1.48
C ASP A 19 -0.49 -4.67 -2.46
N MET A 20 -0.43 -3.46 -1.90
CA MET A 20 -0.25 -2.22 -2.66
C MET A 20 1.00 -2.27 -3.54
N THR A 21 2.03 -3.03 -3.14
CA THR A 21 3.24 -3.23 -3.92
C THR A 21 2.92 -3.97 -5.21
N GLU A 22 2.20 -5.09 -5.12
CA GLU A 22 1.81 -5.88 -6.29
C GLU A 22 0.78 -5.15 -7.15
N LEU A 23 -0.13 -4.40 -6.54
CA LEU A 23 -1.08 -3.56 -7.26
C LEU A 23 -0.36 -2.51 -8.11
N ILE A 24 0.55 -1.72 -7.52
CA ILE A 24 1.29 -0.68 -8.27
C ILE A 24 2.16 -1.31 -9.35
N ARG A 25 2.82 -2.43 -9.06
CA ARG A 25 3.60 -3.17 -10.07
C ARG A 25 2.74 -3.69 -11.22
N SER A 26 1.50 -4.12 -10.94
CA SER A 26 0.57 -4.53 -11.99
C SER A 26 0.19 -3.38 -12.92
N ILE A 27 0.02 -2.16 -12.38
CA ILE A 27 -0.23 -0.95 -13.16
C ILE A 27 0.97 -0.63 -14.03
N GLN A 28 2.19 -0.65 -13.47
CA GLN A 28 3.43 -0.42 -14.23
C GLN A 28 3.55 -1.39 -15.43
N ARG A 29 3.28 -2.68 -15.21
CA ARG A 29 3.29 -3.68 -16.31
C ARG A 29 2.20 -3.41 -17.35
N ALA A 30 1.00 -3.01 -16.93
CA ALA A 30 -0.10 -2.68 -17.83
C ALA A 30 0.21 -1.45 -18.71
N GLU A 31 1.01 -0.51 -18.20
CA GLU A 31 1.52 0.65 -18.96
C GLU A 31 2.70 0.32 -19.87
N GLY A 32 3.23 -0.91 -19.83
CA GLY A 32 4.45 -1.31 -20.55
C GLY A 32 5.75 -0.86 -19.86
N ASN A 33 5.67 -0.42 -18.61
CA ASN A 33 6.79 0.07 -17.82
C ASN A 33 7.40 -1.06 -16.96
N PRO A 34 8.70 -0.97 -16.61
CA PRO A 34 9.32 -1.92 -15.69
C PRO A 34 8.70 -1.83 -14.28
N ASP A 35 8.54 -2.96 -13.59
CA ASP A 35 7.90 -3.08 -12.27
C ASP A 35 8.81 -2.66 -11.09
N CYS A 36 9.44 -1.51 -11.26
CA CYS A 36 10.51 -0.97 -10.42
C CYS A 36 10.05 -0.46 -9.04
N PHE A 37 8.74 -0.41 -8.76
CA PHE A 37 8.22 0.06 -7.46
C PHE A 37 8.78 -0.75 -6.29
N ARG A 38 9.47 -0.06 -5.36
CA ARG A 38 10.16 -0.63 -4.18
C ARG A 38 11.13 -1.78 -4.46
N ARG A 39 11.52 -1.99 -5.73
CA ARG A 39 12.48 -3.00 -6.18
C ARG A 39 13.70 -2.36 -6.85
N ALA A 40 13.54 -1.15 -7.38
CA ALA A 40 14.64 -0.44 -7.99
C ALA A 40 15.72 -0.16 -6.95
N HIS A 41 16.87 -0.82 -7.12
CA HIS A 41 18.09 -0.57 -6.34
C HIS A 41 18.72 0.76 -6.79
N GLY A 42 17.95 1.85 -6.76
CA GLY A 42 18.37 3.18 -7.21
C GLY A 42 18.22 3.44 -8.72
N TYR A 43 17.47 2.61 -9.45
CA TYR A 43 17.41 2.68 -10.92
C TYR A 43 15.98 2.75 -11.46
N CYS A 44 15.63 3.86 -12.12
CA CYS A 44 14.35 4.06 -12.80
C CYS A 44 14.57 4.97 -14.02
N ASP A 45 14.60 4.36 -15.21
CA ASP A 45 14.95 5.03 -16.47
C ASP A 45 13.86 5.94 -17.00
N GLN A 46 12.64 5.74 -16.54
CA GLN A 46 11.51 6.49 -17.02
C GLN A 46 11.35 7.77 -16.21
N LEU A 47 11.81 8.87 -16.80
CA LEU A 47 11.74 10.21 -16.20
C LEU A 47 10.31 10.64 -15.86
N GLY A 48 9.32 10.16 -16.64
CA GLY A 48 7.90 10.40 -16.42
C GLY A 48 7.20 9.41 -15.48
N CYS A 49 7.92 8.51 -14.82
CA CYS A 49 7.31 7.55 -13.90
C CYS A 49 6.71 8.25 -12.68
N ALA A 50 5.40 8.15 -12.50
CA ALA A 50 4.68 8.74 -11.35
C ALA A 50 5.21 8.20 -10.00
N TRP A 51 5.77 6.99 -10.00
CA TRP A 51 6.27 6.30 -8.80
C TRP A 51 7.78 6.45 -8.61
N ARG A 52 8.46 7.25 -9.43
CA ARG A 52 9.92 7.37 -9.46
C ARG A 52 10.56 7.63 -8.09
N PRO A 53 10.04 8.50 -7.19
CA PRO A 53 10.62 8.68 -5.85
C PRO A 53 10.66 7.39 -5.03
N TYR A 54 9.61 6.58 -5.12
CA TYR A 54 9.50 5.30 -4.43
C TYR A 54 10.33 4.20 -5.09
N CYS A 55 10.55 4.30 -6.40
CA CYS A 55 11.45 3.41 -7.12
C CYS A 55 12.91 3.68 -6.72
N LEU A 56 13.31 4.95 -6.62
CA LEU A 56 14.67 5.32 -6.22
C LEU A 56 14.96 5.17 -4.72
N GLY A 57 14.03 4.58 -3.97
CA GLY A 57 14.19 4.34 -2.55
C GLY A 57 14.33 5.62 -1.73
N GLN A 58 13.81 6.76 -2.20
CA GLN A 58 13.74 7.95 -1.37
C GLN A 58 12.73 7.64 -0.26
N PRO A 59 13.16 7.52 1.01
CA PRO A 59 12.21 7.47 2.09
C PRO A 59 11.44 8.78 2.05
N GLN A 60 10.11 8.71 2.05
CA GLN A 60 9.31 9.89 2.41
C GLN A 60 9.89 10.41 3.73
N PRO A 61 10.16 11.72 3.87
CA PRO A 61 10.32 12.27 5.19
C PRO A 61 8.97 12.03 5.86
N VAL A 62 8.90 10.99 6.69
CA VAL A 62 7.79 10.83 7.62
C VAL A 62 7.77 12.15 8.36
N LEU A 63 6.72 12.94 8.13
CA LEU A 63 6.47 14.13 8.91
C LEU A 63 6.20 13.61 10.33
N ASN A 64 7.26 13.45 11.10
CA ASN A 64 7.18 13.37 12.55
C ASN A 64 6.72 14.74 13.01
N ALA A 65 5.42 15.02 12.84
CA ALA A 65 4.72 16.04 13.59
C ALA A 65 4.60 15.50 15.01
N GLY A 66 5.68 15.66 15.77
CA GLY A 66 5.70 15.47 17.20
C GLY A 66 4.58 16.29 17.82
N SER A 67 3.63 15.58 18.41
CA SER A 67 2.73 16.10 19.43
C SER A 67 3.57 16.36 20.68
N THR A 68 4.01 17.59 20.89
CA THR A 68 4.32 18.11 22.22
C THR A 68 3.55 19.41 22.38
N ARG A 69 2.37 19.33 22.98
CA ARG A 69 1.74 20.50 23.60
C ARG A 69 2.38 20.61 24.98
N GLU A 70 3.08 21.70 25.18
CA GLU A 70 3.71 22.09 26.44
C GLU A 70 2.64 22.14 27.56
N GLU A 71 2.99 21.58 28.71
CA GLU A 71 2.26 21.71 29.97
C GLU A 71 2.57 23.09 30.57
N GLU A 72 1.55 23.86 30.91
CA GLU A 72 1.59 25.01 31.84
C GLU A 72 0.45 24.85 32.86
#